data_AF-A0A1H8IR26-F1
#
_entry.id   AF-A0A1H8IR26-F1
#
_cell.length_a   1.000
_cell.length_b   1.000
_cell.length_c   1.000
_cell.angle_alpha   90.00
_cell.angle_beta   90.00
_cell.angle_gamma   90.00
#
_symmetry.space_group_name_H-M   'P 1'
#
loop_
_entity.id
_entity.type
_entity.pdbx_description
1 polymer ?
#
loop_
_entity_poly.entity_id
_entity_poly.type
_entity_poly.pdbx_seq_one_letter_code
_entity_poly.pdbx_strand_id
1 'polypeptide(L)' 'MKRVNVVTFVLSVMLIAACGRPTVTINERERENYEKKIAGEKIECPYGLDANGSCLKEGDDGIWNY' A
#
# COMPACT_ATOMS: atom_id res chain seq x y z
N MET A 1 5.51 -19.90 34.08
CA MET A 1 4.50 -19.25 33.21
C MET A 1 4.85 -17.78 33.05
N LYS A 2 5.19 -17.32 31.83
CA LYS A 2 5.40 -15.89 31.53
C LYS A 2 4.04 -15.20 31.59
N ARG A 3 3.87 -14.19 32.45
CA ARG A 3 2.63 -13.41 32.52
C ARG A 3 2.53 -12.57 31.25
N VAL A 4 1.68 -13.00 30.32
CA VAL A 4 1.37 -12.26 29.10
C VAL A 4 0.46 -11.10 29.50
N ASN A 5 0.92 -9.87 29.27
CA ASN A 5 0.22 -8.68 29.68
C ASN A 5 -0.91 -8.39 28.66
N VAL A 6 -2.12 -8.84 28.97
CA VAL A 6 -3.30 -8.80 28.09
C VAL A 6 -3.58 -7.39 27.58
N VAL A 7 -3.32 -6.37 28.41
CA VAL A 7 -3.48 -4.95 28.06
C VAL A 7 -2.66 -4.56 26.84
N THR A 8 -1.43 -5.08 26.72
CA THR A 8 -0.52 -4.73 25.62
C THR A 8 -1.01 -5.32 24.30
N PHE A 9 -1.57 -6.54 24.31
CA PHE A 9 -2.17 -7.15 23.12
C PHE A 9 -3.39 -6.38 22.63
N VAL A 10 -4.27 -5.98 23.57
CA VAL A 10 -5.46 -5.19 23.24
C VAL A 10 -5.07 -3.84 22.63
N LEU A 11 -4.09 -3.15 23.21
CA LEU A 11 -3.58 -1.89 22.66
C LEU A 11 -3.01 -2.06 21.25
N SER A 12 -2.21 -3.10 21.02
CA SER A 12 -1.61 -3.36 19.70
C SER A 12 -2.66 -3.60 18.62
N VAL A 13 -3.72 -4.37 18.92
CA VAL A 13 -4.79 -4.62 17.97
C VAL A 13 -5.58 -3.34 17.66
N MET A 14 -5.86 -2.52 18.67
CA MET A 14 -6.53 -1.23 18.45
C MET A 14 -5.71 -0.26 17.59
N LEU A 15 -4.38 -0.22 17.79
CA LEU A 15 -3.48 0.60 16.97
C LEU A 15 -3.46 0.15 15.50
N ILE A 16 -3.46 -1.17 15.25
CA ILE A 16 -3.53 -1.72 13.89
C ILE A 16 -4.88 -1.38 13.23
N ALA A 17 -5.98 -1.45 13.99
CA ALA A 17 -7.31 -1.11 13.47
C ALA A 17 -7.48 0.40 13.19
N ALA A 18 -6.82 1.27 13.96
CA ALA A 18 -6.82 2.71 13.75
C ALA A 18 -6.05 3.12 12.47
N CYS A 19 -5.05 2.33 12.07
CA CYS A 19 -4.48 2.38 10.71
C CYS A 19 -5.45 1.71 9.73
N GLY A 20 -6.63 2.30 9.53
CA GLY A 20 -7.61 1.87 8.54
C GLY A 20 -6.98 1.75 7.14
N ARG A 21 -7.59 0.92 6.28
CA ARG A 21 -7.13 0.81 4.88
C ARG A 21 -7.08 2.21 4.28
N PRO A 22 -5.96 2.62 3.66
CA PRO A 22 -5.86 3.94 3.08
C PRO A 22 -6.95 4.06 2.01
N THR A 23 -7.88 4.99 2.21
CA THR A 23 -8.88 5.38 1.20
C THR A 23 -8.17 6.23 0.15
N VAL A 24 -7.31 5.58 -0.63
CA VAL A 24 -6.75 6.18 -1.83
C VAL A 24 -7.89 6.22 -2.84
N THR A 25 -8.22 7.39 -3.36
CA THR A 25 -9.07 7.51 -4.54
C THR A 25 -8.31 6.94 -5.72
N ILE A 26 -8.65 5.72 -6.11
CA ILE A 26 -7.90 4.96 -7.11
C ILE A 26 -8.44 5.33 -8.49
N ASN A 27 -7.57 5.86 -9.34
CA ASN A 27 -7.89 6.07 -10.74
C ASN A 27 -8.05 4.69 -11.42
N GLU A 28 -8.92 4.56 -12.43
CA GLU A 28 -9.05 3.31 -13.21
C GLU A 28 -7.71 2.82 -13.77
N ARG A 29 -6.79 3.74 -14.09
CA ARG A 29 -5.42 3.42 -14.53
C ARG A 29 -4.60 2.67 -13.47
N GLU A 30 -4.86 2.93 -12.20
CA GLU A 30 -4.10 2.42 -11.04
C GLU A 30 -4.78 1.22 -10.39
N ARG A 31 -6.04 0.95 -10.75
CA ARG A 31 -6.88 -0.07 -10.11
C ARG A 31 -6.27 -1.47 -10.21
N GLU A 32 -5.76 -1.83 -11.38
CA GLU A 32 -5.19 -3.17 -11.59
C GLU A 32 -3.97 -3.42 -10.69
N ASN A 33 -3.05 -2.46 -10.61
CA ASN A 33 -1.88 -2.55 -9.75
C ASN A 33 -2.24 -2.51 -8.28
N TYR A 34 -3.24 -1.71 -7.91
CA TYR A 34 -3.73 -1.67 -6.54
C TYR A 34 -4.35 -2.99 -6.10
N GLU A 35 -5.20 -3.60 -6.94
CA GLU A 35 -5.82 -4.89 -6.64
C GLU A 35 -4.78 -5.99 -6.48
N LYS A 36 -3.78 -6.03 -7.36
CA LYS A 36 -2.60 -6.91 -7.23
C LYS A 36 -1.87 -6.69 -5.91
N LYS A 37 -1.64 -5.43 -5.51
CA LYS A 37 -0.98 -5.07 -4.24
C LYS A 37 -1.75 -5.55 -3.02
N ILE A 38 -3.08 -5.38 -3.02
CA ILE A 38 -3.98 -5.83 -1.95
C ILE A 38 -4.03 -7.36 -1.88
N ALA A 39 -4.01 -8.04 -3.04
CA ALA A 39 -3.97 -9.49 -3.14
C ALA A 39 -2.59 -10.10 -2.78
N GLY A 40 -1.56 -9.26 -2.61
CA GLY A 40 -0.18 -9.71 -2.36
C GLY A 40 0.52 -10.26 -3.60
N GLU A 41 -0.01 -9.97 -4.79
CA GLU A 41 0.58 -10.35 -6.06
C GLU A 41 1.77 -9.44 -6.43
N LYS A 42 2.69 -9.98 -7.24
CA LYS A 42 3.81 -9.20 -7.75
C LYS A 42 3.34 -8.25 -8.86
N ILE A 43 3.75 -7.00 -8.75
CA ILE A 43 3.55 -6.00 -9.81
C ILE A 43 4.83 -5.91 -10.62
N GLU A 44 4.77 -6.23 -11.91
CA GLU A 44 5.90 -6.14 -12.83
C GLU A 44 5.88 -4.80 -13.56
N CYS A 45 6.62 -3.81 -13.05
CA CYS A 45 6.83 -2.53 -13.73
C CYS A 45 8.32 -2.39 -14.10
N PRO A 46 8.69 -2.48 -15.40
CA PRO A 46 10.10 -2.50 -15.82
C PRO A 46 10.87 -1.22 -15.49
N TYR A 47 10.18 -0.09 -15.37
CA TYR A 47 10.77 1.21 -15.06
C TYR A 47 10.43 1.71 -13.64
N GLY A 48 9.79 0.87 -12.82
CA GLY A 48 9.39 1.20 -11.44
C GLY A 48 7.93 1.64 -11.28
N LEU A 49 7.55 1.94 -10.04
CA LEU A 49 6.23 2.44 -9.65
C LEU A 49 6.33 3.93 -9.31
N ASP A 50 5.36 4.73 -9.74
CA ASP A 50 5.23 6.11 -9.30
C ASP A 50 4.67 6.21 -7.87
N ALA A 51 4.60 7.44 -7.34
CA ALA A 51 4.09 7.70 -5.99
C ALA A 51 2.62 7.30 -5.78
N ASN A 52 1.85 7.12 -6.87
CA ASN A 52 0.44 6.74 -6.85
C ASN A 52 0.23 5.24 -7.08
N GLY A 53 1.26 4.50 -7.48
CA GLY A 53 1.20 3.06 -7.77
C GLY A 53 0.96 2.70 -9.24
N SER A 54 1.10 3.66 -10.16
CA SER A 54 1.14 3.42 -11.61
C SER A 54 2.52 2.90 -12.03
N CYS A 55 2.58 2.03 -13.05
CA CYS A 55 3.85 1.67 -13.67
C CYS A 55 4.43 2.86 -14.45
N LEU A 56 5.70 3.16 -14.21
CA LEU A 56 6.47 4.14 -14.97
C LEU A 56 6.72 3.64 -16.39
N LYS A 57 6.80 4.59 -17.33
CA LYS A 57 7.22 4.33 -18.71
C LYS A 57 8.72 4.59 -18.87
N GLU A 58 9.28 4.20 -20.01
CA GLU A 58 10.66 4.51 -20.34
C GLU A 58 10.88 6.03 -20.39
N GLY A 59 11.85 6.52 -19.63
CA GLY A 59 12.16 7.95 -19.52
C GLY A 59 11.27 8.74 -18.57
N ASP A 60 10.35 8.08 -17.86
CA ASP A 60 9.51 8.70 -16.84
C ASP A 60 10.29 8.80 -15.51
N ASP A 61 10.35 10.00 -14.92
CA ASP A 61 11.10 10.27 -13.68
C ASP A 61 10.26 10.05 -12.40
N GLY A 62 8.97 9.74 -12.58
CA GLY A 62 8.02 9.58 -11.48
C GLY A 62 7.68 10.86 -10.75
N ILE A 63 8.10 12.02 -11.28
CA ILE A 63 7.74 13.35 -10.81
C ILE A 63 6.63 13.87 -11.72
N TRP A 64 5.42 14.00 -11.17
CA TRP A 64 4.32 14.65 -11.86
C TRP A 64 4.66 16.13 -12.07
N ASN A 65 5.25 16.46 -13.21
CA ASN A 65 5.38 17.83 -13.68
C ASN A 65 4.00 18.31 -14.13
N TYR A 66 3.39 19.18 -13.34
CA TYR A 66 2.13 19.87 -13.65
C TYR A 66 2.29 20.87 -14.80
#